data_AF-A0A7I8C860-F1
#
_entry.id   AF-A0A7I8C860-F1
#
_cell.length_a   1.000
_cell.length_b   1.000
_cell.length_c   1.000
_cell.angle_alpha   90.00
_cell.angle_beta   90.00
_cell.angle_gamma   90.00
#
_symmetry.space_group_name_H-M   'P 1'
#
loop_
_entity.id
_entity.type
_entity.pdbx_description
1 polymer ?
#
loop_
_entity_poly.entity_id
_entity_poly.type
_entity_poly.pdbx_seq_one_letter_code
_entity_poly.pdbx_strand_id
1 'polypeptide(L)'
;MLVLLLGAARAWLFPQVGPEIGNDIVWIVALAVAGMLFVIPTAGEVPIVQAMLSLGMGVGPAGALLMTLPPISVPSLAMLARSFRPRVLSVVAVGVVAFGVLGGLLAVALGF
;
A
#
# COMPACT_ATOMS: atom_id res chain seq x y z
N MET A 1 -7.88 -13.23 -15.44
CA MET A 1 -9.07 -12.38 -15.17
C MET A 1 -8.93 -11.58 -13.87
N LEU A 2 -8.38 -12.14 -12.78
CA LEU A 2 -8.16 -11.44 -11.51
C LEU A 2 -7.28 -10.17 -11.64
N VAL A 3 -6.21 -10.21 -12.45
CA VAL A 3 -5.31 -9.06 -12.67
C VAL A 3 -6.00 -7.92 -13.42
N LEU A 4 -6.93 -8.22 -14.34
CA LEU A 4 -7.72 -7.20 -15.05
C LEU A 4 -8.75 -6.55 -14.13
N LEU A 5 -9.36 -7.33 -13.22
CA LEU A 5 -10.30 -6.81 -12.22
C LEU A 5 -9.61 -5.93 -11.17
N LEU A 6 -8.43 -6.33 -10.70
CA LEU A 6 -7.58 -5.48 -9.84
C LEU A 6 -7.08 -4.23 -10.58
N GLY A 7 -6.78 -4.37 -11.88
CA GLY A 7 -6.43 -3.27 -12.77
C GLY A 7 -7.56 -2.25 -12.97
N ALA A 8 -8.82 -2.68 -12.99
CA ALA A 8 -9.99 -1.82 -13.06
C ALA A 8 -10.30 -1.16 -11.71
N ALA A 9 -10.16 -1.88 -10.60
CA ALA A 9 -10.32 -1.33 -9.25
C ALA A 9 -9.29 -0.22 -8.95
N ARG A 10 -8.05 -0.36 -9.45
CA ARG A 10 -7.01 0.69 -9.35
C ARG A 10 -7.46 2.00 -10.04
N ALA A 11 -8.14 1.92 -11.18
CA ALA A 11 -8.53 3.11 -11.93
C ALA A 11 -9.60 3.93 -11.21
N TRP A 12 -10.30 3.31 -10.26
CA TRP A 12 -11.40 3.92 -9.50
C TRP A 12 -11.01 4.38 -8.10
N LEU A 13 -9.99 3.77 -7.48
CA LEU A 13 -9.49 4.13 -6.14
C LEU A 13 -8.57 5.37 -6.13
N PHE A 14 -7.72 5.52 -7.15
CA PHE A 14 -6.72 6.60 -7.21
C PHE A 14 -7.22 8.00 -7.64
N PRO A 15 -8.40 8.21 -8.29
CA PRO A 15 -8.89 9.56 -8.61
C PRO A 15 -9.55 10.32 -7.45
N GLN A 16 -9.80 9.67 -6.31
CA GLN A 16 -10.55 10.26 -5.17
C GLN A 16 -9.65 10.72 -4.03
N VAL A 17 -8.33 10.56 -4.17
CA VAL A 17 -7.33 11.08 -3.23
C VAL A 17 -7.22 12.58 -3.45
N GLY A 18 -8.12 13.33 -2.82
CA GLY A 18 -8.04 14.78 -2.73
C GLY A 18 -7.07 15.24 -1.63
N PRO A 19 -6.83 16.55 -1.49
CA PRO A 19 -5.98 17.18 -0.47
C PRO A 19 -6.43 16.97 0.99
N GLU A 20 -7.40 16.08 1.24
CA GLU A 20 -7.93 15.75 2.57
C GLU A 20 -7.19 14.58 3.24
N ILE A 21 -6.25 13.91 2.55
CA ILE A 21 -5.47 12.80 3.13
C ILE A 21 -4.22 13.33 3.85
N GLY A 22 -4.39 13.68 5.12
CA GLY A 22 -3.31 14.09 6.03
C GLY A 22 -2.52 12.91 6.62
N ASN A 23 -1.63 13.23 7.57
CA ASN A 23 -0.77 12.25 8.27
C ASN A 23 -1.50 11.48 9.39
N ASP A 24 -2.82 11.35 9.31
CA ASP A 24 -3.60 10.63 10.31
C ASP A 24 -3.28 9.14 10.28
N ILE A 25 -3.22 8.53 11.47
CA ILE A 25 -2.91 7.10 11.61
C ILE A 25 -3.88 6.21 10.83
N VAL A 26 -5.14 6.64 10.69
CA VAL A 26 -6.16 5.91 9.91
C VAL A 26 -5.75 5.81 8.45
N TRP A 27 -5.27 6.91 7.86
CA TRP A 27 -4.80 6.92 6.47
C TRP A 27 -3.50 6.13 6.29
N ILE A 28 -2.58 6.23 7.23
CA ILE A 28 -1.33 5.46 7.22
C ILE A 28 -1.63 3.94 7.20
N VAL A 29 -2.52 3.49 8.08
CA VAL A 29 -2.94 2.08 8.16
C VAL A 29 -3.71 1.68 6.90
N ALA A 30 -4.65 2.50 6.44
CA ALA A 30 -5.44 2.20 5.25
C ALA A 30 -4.55 2.03 4.00
N LEU A 31 -3.59 2.94 3.80
CA LEU A 31 -2.69 2.90 2.64
C LEU A 31 -1.63 1.80 2.76
N ALA A 32 -1.18 1.45 3.98
CA ALA A 32 -0.35 0.26 4.22
C ALA A 32 -1.08 -1.04 3.82
N VAL A 33 -2.36 -1.15 4.18
CA VAL A 33 -3.18 -2.30 3.79
C VAL A 33 -3.44 -2.30 2.28
N ALA A 34 -3.76 -1.14 1.70
CA ALA A 34 -3.97 -1.02 0.27
C ALA A 34 -2.72 -1.42 -0.53
N GLY A 35 -1.54 -0.90 -0.17
CA GLY A 35 -0.28 -1.26 -0.83
C GLY A 35 0.02 -2.75 -0.74
N MET A 36 -0.20 -3.36 0.43
CA MET A 36 -0.04 -4.81 0.62
C MET A 36 -0.99 -5.65 -0.25
N LEU A 37 -2.17 -5.14 -0.61
CA LEU A 37 -3.15 -5.89 -1.39
C LEU A 37 -2.95 -5.72 -2.91
N PHE A 38 -2.59 -4.52 -3.37
CA PHE A 38 -2.52 -4.18 -4.79
C PHE A 38 -1.11 -4.41 -5.36
N VAL A 39 -1.02 -5.07 -6.52
CA VAL A 39 0.22 -5.10 -7.31
C VAL A 39 0.30 -3.85 -8.17
N ILE A 40 1.26 -2.99 -7.88
CA ILE A 40 1.70 -1.95 -8.81
C ILE A 40 3.10 -2.35 -9.30
N PRO A 41 3.34 -2.40 -10.62
CA PRO A 41 4.70 -2.62 -11.12
C PRO A 41 5.64 -1.55 -10.54
N THR A 42 6.83 -1.93 -10.08
CA THR A 42 7.82 -1.02 -9.49
C THR A 42 8.11 0.21 -10.36
N ALA A 43 8.02 0.08 -11.69
CA ALA A 43 8.17 1.20 -12.62
C ALA A 43 7.05 2.28 -12.49
N GLY A 44 5.88 1.92 -11.98
CA GLY A 44 4.72 2.80 -11.83
C GLY A 44 4.45 3.28 -10.40
N GLU A 45 4.95 2.60 -9.37
CA GLU A 45 4.64 2.97 -7.98
C GLU A 45 5.26 4.32 -7.55
N VAL A 46 6.52 4.57 -7.94
CA VAL A 46 7.20 5.84 -7.59
C VAL A 46 6.52 7.04 -8.24
N PRO A 47 6.22 7.06 -9.56
CA PRO A 47 5.48 8.16 -10.17
C PRO A 47 4.08 8.37 -9.58
N ILE A 48 3.37 7.30 -9.22
CA ILE A 48 2.04 7.41 -8.60
C ILE A 48 2.13 8.10 -7.24
N VAL A 49 3.06 7.69 -6.38
CA VAL A 49 3.20 8.31 -5.06
C VAL A 49 3.72 9.74 -5.16
N GLN A 50 4.62 10.02 -6.11
CA GLN A 50 5.02 11.41 -6.40
C GLN A 50 3.83 12.27 -6.84
N ALA A 51 2.94 11.74 -7.68
CA ALA A 51 1.72 12.44 -8.07
C ALA A 51 0.81 12.70 -6.86
N MET A 52 0.59 11.70 -6.00
CA MET A 52 -0.22 11.83 -4.79
C MET A 52 0.34 12.90 -3.83
N LEU A 53 1.66 12.92 -3.62
CA LEU A 53 2.33 13.96 -2.84
C LEU A 53 2.17 15.34 -3.48
N SER A 54 2.31 15.45 -4.81
CA SER A 54 2.11 16.73 -5.53
C SER A 54 0.66 17.24 -5.46
N LEU A 55 -0.30 16.34 -5.24
CA LEU A 55 -1.71 16.65 -5.04
C LEU A 55 -2.07 16.95 -3.56
N GLY A 56 -1.09 16.92 -2.65
CA GLY A 56 -1.26 17.29 -1.25
C GLY A 56 -1.46 16.13 -0.27
N MET A 57 -1.23 14.88 -0.66
CA MET A 57 -1.21 13.75 0.28
C MET A 57 -0.07 13.90 1.30
N GLY A 58 -0.35 13.55 2.56
CA GLY A 58 0.66 13.47 3.61
C GLY A 58 1.74 12.40 3.34
N VAL A 59 2.97 12.68 3.78
CA VAL A 59 4.11 11.77 3.62
C VAL A 59 3.95 10.44 4.35
N GLY A 60 3.17 10.39 5.42
CA GLY A 60 2.93 9.17 6.19
C GLY A 60 2.19 8.11 5.38
N PRO A 61 0.97 8.40 4.89
CA PRO A 61 0.22 7.48 4.02
C PRO A 61 0.96 7.14 2.72
N ALA A 62 1.62 8.12 2.11
CA ALA A 62 2.43 7.92 0.90
C ALA A 62 3.62 6.96 1.15
N GLY A 63 4.34 7.15 2.25
CA GLY A 63 5.45 6.29 2.65
C GLY A 63 4.99 4.88 3.04
N ALA A 64 3.87 4.77 3.76
CA ALA A 64 3.26 3.49 4.09
C ALA A 64 2.83 2.69 2.86
N LEU A 65 2.25 3.38 1.86
CA LEU A 65 1.90 2.79 0.58
C LEU A 65 3.14 2.26 -0.15
N LEU A 66 4.17 3.10 -0.32
CA LEU A 66 5.42 2.69 -0.99
C LEU A 66 6.12 1.52 -0.29
N MET A 67 6.11 1.48 1.04
CA MET A 67 6.76 0.42 1.79
C MET A 67 6.06 -0.94 1.67
N THR A 68 4.75 -0.94 1.38
CA THR A 68 3.91 -2.16 1.37
C THR A 68 3.62 -2.72 -0.01
N LEU A 69 3.88 -1.96 -1.08
CA LEU A 69 3.67 -2.39 -2.47
C LEU A 69 4.61 -3.52 -2.94
N PRO A 70 5.92 -3.52 -2.65
CA PRO A 70 6.84 -4.57 -3.12
C PRO A 70 6.69 -5.97 -2.48
N PRO A 71 6.46 -6.12 -1.15
CA PRO A 71 6.63 -7.40 -0.48
C PRO A 71 5.66 -8.51 -0.91
N ILE A 72 4.36 -8.23 -0.95
CA ILE A 72 3.31 -9.21 -1.24
C ILE A 72 2.10 -8.51 -1.85
N SER A 73 1.16 -9.31 -2.35
CA SER A 73 -0.09 -8.86 -2.98
C SER A 73 -1.18 -9.93 -2.93
N VAL A 74 -2.43 -9.55 -3.21
CA VAL A 74 -3.55 -10.51 -3.30
C VAL A 74 -3.26 -11.67 -4.26
N PRO A 75 -2.78 -11.45 -5.51
CA PRO A 75 -2.44 -12.55 -6.41
C PRO A 75 -1.35 -13.47 -5.83
N SER A 76 -0.30 -12.91 -5.25
CA SER A 76 0.79 -13.70 -4.65
C SER A 76 0.31 -14.55 -3.46
N LEU A 77 -0.52 -13.98 -2.58
CA LEU A 77 -1.10 -14.69 -1.44
C LEU A 77 -2.02 -15.82 -1.90
N ALA A 78 -2.84 -15.58 -2.93
CA ALA A 78 -3.70 -16.61 -3.51
C ALA A 78 -2.91 -17.77 -4.14
N MET A 79 -1.77 -17.48 -4.79
CA MET A 79 -0.86 -18.51 -5.30
C MET A 79 -0.22 -19.31 -4.17
N LEU A 80 0.19 -18.62 -3.09
CA LEU A 80 0.88 -19.21 -1.95
C LEU A 80 -0.05 -19.99 -1.00
N ALA A 81 -1.35 -19.70 -1.03
CA ALA A 81 -2.40 -20.34 -0.21
C ALA A 81 -2.48 -21.86 -0.35
N ARG A 82 -2.03 -22.43 -1.48
CA ARG A 82 -2.00 -23.88 -1.69
C ARG A 82 -0.71 -24.55 -1.19
N SER A 83 0.35 -23.78 -1.00
CA SER A 83 1.68 -24.29 -0.65
C SER A 83 2.06 -24.06 0.80
N PHE A 84 1.46 -23.06 1.45
CA PHE A 84 1.77 -22.66 2.83
C PHE A 84 0.54 -22.72 3.72
N ARG A 85 0.77 -22.93 5.03
CA ARG A 85 -0.30 -22.86 6.04
C ARG A 85 -0.85 -21.42 6.12
N PRO A 86 -2.17 -21.23 6.30
CA PRO A 86 -2.78 -19.90 6.44
C PRO A 86 -2.14 -19.03 7.52
N ARG A 87 -1.70 -19.64 8.62
CA ARG A 87 -1.00 -18.96 9.72
C ARG A 87 0.31 -18.28 9.29
N VAL A 88 1.04 -18.88 8.34
CA VAL A 88 2.28 -18.28 7.82
C VAL A 88 1.93 -17.07 6.97
N LEU A 89 0.95 -17.21 6.08
CA LEU A 89 0.50 -16.13 5.22
C LEU A 89 -0.04 -14.93 6.00
N SER A 90 -0.81 -15.18 7.07
CA SER A 90 -1.30 -14.11 7.95
C SER A 90 -0.16 -13.40 8.68
N VAL A 91 0.89 -14.13 9.12
CA VAL A 91 2.05 -13.51 9.78
C VAL A 91 2.81 -12.61 8.81
N VAL A 92 3.02 -13.06 7.57
CA VAL A 92 3.67 -12.22 6.55
C VAL A 92 2.82 -11.00 6.23
N ALA A 93 1.51 -11.17 6.03
CA ALA A 93 0.61 -10.06 5.72
C ALA A 93 0.56 -9.00 6.83
N VAL A 94 0.40 -9.43 8.08
CA VAL A 94 0.42 -8.53 9.24
C VAL A 94 1.79 -7.89 9.39
N GLY A 95 2.87 -8.64 9.18
CA GLY A 95 4.23 -8.12 9.22
C GLY A 95 4.45 -6.99 8.20
N VAL A 96 4.07 -7.21 6.94
CA VAL A 96 4.18 -6.21 5.88
C VAL A 96 3.40 -4.94 6.23
N VAL A 97 2.15 -5.07 6.66
CA VAL A 97 1.34 -3.91 7.08
C VAL A 97 1.97 -3.21 8.27
N ALA A 98 2.45 -3.94 9.28
CA ALA A 98 3.09 -3.35 10.46
C ALA A 98 4.36 -2.57 10.08
N PHE A 99 5.23 -3.12 9.24
CA PHE A 99 6.42 -2.41 8.74
C PHE A 99 6.05 -1.20 7.87
N GLY A 100 4.97 -1.30 7.09
CA GLY A 100 4.42 -0.17 6.34
C GLY A 100 3.98 0.98 7.23
N VAL A 101 3.19 0.66 8.27
CA VAL A 101 2.72 1.65 9.25
C VAL A 101 3.90 2.26 10.00
N LEU A 102 4.86 1.46 10.46
CA LEU A 102 6.06 1.97 11.13
C LEU A 102 6.87 2.88 10.20
N GLY A 103 7.07 2.50 8.94
CA GLY A 103 7.75 3.32 7.95
C GLY A 103 7.03 4.65 7.70
N GLY A 104 5.70 4.63 7.54
CA GLY A 104 4.89 5.85 7.40
C GLY A 104 4.96 6.76 8.63
N LEU A 105 4.85 6.20 9.84
CA LEU A 105 4.98 6.96 11.08
C LEU A 105 6.38 7.56 11.26
N LEU A 106 7.43 6.83 10.87
CA LEU A 106 8.81 7.34 10.88
C LEU A 106 8.98 8.48 9.88
N ALA A 107 8.38 8.39 8.70
CA ALA A 107 8.41 9.47 7.71
C ALA A 107 7.81 10.76 8.28
N VAL A 108 6.67 10.65 8.99
CA VAL A 108 6.05 11.79 9.68
C VAL A 108 6.94 12.31 10.81
N ALA A 109 7.52 11.42 11.63
CA ALA A 109 8.36 11.81 12.77
C ALA A 109 9.66 12.52 12.35
N LEU A 110 10.21 12.15 11.20
CA LEU A 110 11.44 12.76 10.64
C LEU A 110 11.18 14.08 9.90
N GLY A 111 9.92 14.50 9.77
CA GLY A 111 9.56 15.79 9.18
C GLY A 111 9.78 15.85 7.66
N PHE A 112 9.68 14.71 6.98
CA PHE A 112 9.66 14.66 5.51
C PHE A 112 8.40 15.32 4.94
#